data_AF-A0A4Q2YT92-F1
#
_entry.id   AF-A0A4Q2YT92-F1
#
_cell.length_a   1.000
_cell.length_b   1.000
_cell.length_c   1.000
_cell.angle_alpha   90.00
_cell.angle_beta   90.00
_cell.angle_gamma   90.00
#
_symmetry.space_group_name_H-M   'P 1'
#
loop_
_entity.id
_entity.type
_entity.pdbx_description
1 polymer ?
#
loop_
_entity_poly.entity_id
_entity_poly.type
_entity_poly.pdbx_seq_one_letter_code
_entity_poly.pdbx_strand_id
1 'polypeptide(L)' 'RAKPYTSVDLNASVTLGDHWTVRAYARNLFDNKGEMARSTMADGLNQPSFLAISPLQPRTIGVALDMAF' A
#
# COMPACT_ATOMS: atom_id res chain seq x y z
N ARG A 1 -0.55 -11.36 -16.58
CA ARG A 1 0.16 -11.58 -15.29
C ARG A 1 0.72 -10.25 -14.82
N ALA A 2 0.60 -9.93 -13.52
CA ALA A 2 1.18 -8.71 -12.96
C ALA A 2 2.71 -8.72 -13.08
N LYS A 3 3.32 -7.54 -13.28
CA LYS A 3 4.80 -7.40 -13.35
C LYS A 3 5.40 -7.42 -11.93
N PRO A 4 6.60 -8.02 -11.76
CA PRO A 4 7.30 -7.95 -10.47
C PRO A 4 7.62 -6.49 -10.14
N TYR A 5 7.38 -6.11 -8.89
CA TYR A 5 7.70 -4.80 -8.33
C TYR A 5 8.23 -4.97 -6.92
N THR A 6 8.97 -3.98 -6.44
CA THR A 6 9.45 -3.90 -5.06
C THR A 6 8.92 -2.62 -4.45
N SER A 7 8.30 -2.68 -3.28
CA SER A 7 7.96 -1.51 -2.48
C SER A 7 8.75 -1.56 -1.18
N VAL A 8 9.22 -0.40 -0.72
CA VAL A 8 9.90 -0.26 0.57
C VAL A 8 9.05 0.64 1.45
N ASP A 9 8.75 0.14 2.64
CA ASP A 9 7.96 0.83 3.65
C ASP A 9 8.85 1.12 4.86
N LEU A 10 8.69 2.31 5.43
CA LEU A 10 9.42 2.78 6.59
C LEU A 10 8.43 3.10 7.71
N ASN A 11 8.74 2.66 8.93
CA ASN A 11 7.96 2.97 10.12
C ASN A 11 8.92 3.39 11.23
N ALA A 12 8.63 4.51 11.87
CA ALA A 12 9.38 5.03 13.01
C ALA A 12 8.39 5.39 14.13
N SER A 13 8.71 4.99 15.35
CA SER A 13 7.89 5.28 16.53
C SER A 13 8.75 5.86 17.65
N VAL A 14 8.25 6.88 18.32
CA VAL A 14 8.88 7.47 19.50
C VAL A 14 7.82 7.57 20.59
N THR A 15 8.13 7.01 21.76
CA THR A 15 7.29 7.12 22.96
C THR A 15 7.94 8.12 23.90
N LEU A 16 7.20 9.17 24.27
CA LEU A 16 7.61 10.20 25.22
C LEU A 16 6.98 9.91 26.58
N GLY A 17 7.81 9.44 27.51
CA GLY A 17 7.33 8.88 28.78
C GLY A 17 6.47 7.64 28.55
N ASP A 18 5.45 7.45 29.38
CA ASP A 18 4.50 6.32 29.26
C ASP A 18 3.14 6.73 28.67
N HIS A 19 2.98 8.01 28.32
CA HIS A 19 1.67 8.58 28.01
C HIS A 19 1.48 8.94 26.54
N TRP A 20 2.55 9.22 25.78
CA TRP A 20 2.44 9.72 24.41
C TRP A 20 3.32 8.92 23.46
N THR A 21 2.74 8.33 22.43
CA THR A 21 3.48 7.66 21.36
C THR A 21 3.18 8.34 20.03
N VAL A 22 4.22 8.79 19.35
CA VAL A 22 4.16 9.33 18.00
C VAL A 22 4.68 8.27 17.04
N ARG A 23 3.92 7.95 16.00
CA ARG A 23 4.32 7.04 14.92
C ARG A 23 4.32 7.77 13.59
N ALA A 24 5.43 7.77 12.89
CA ALA A 24 5.51 8.19 11.50
C ALA A 24 5.66 6.94 10.61
N TYR A 25 4.91 6.88 9.52
CA TYR A 25 5.05 5.81 8.55
C TYR A 25 5.04 6.37 7.13
N ALA A 26 5.86 5.77 6.27
CA ALA A 26 5.90 6.01 4.85
C ALA A 26 5.75 4.67 4.14
N ARG A 27 4.71 4.54 3.32
CA ARG A 27 4.48 3.38 2.44
C ARG A 27 4.90 3.74 1.03
N ASN A 28 5.49 2.77 0.34
CA ASN A 28 5.99 2.93 -1.02
C ASN A 28 6.94 4.14 -1.15
N LEU A 29 8.03 4.13 -0.37
CA LEU A 29 8.98 5.25 -0.23
C LEU A 29 9.51 5.76 -1.58
N PHE A 30 9.75 4.83 -2.51
CA PHE A 30 10.27 5.11 -3.85
C PHE A 30 9.19 5.42 -4.90
N ASP A 31 7.92 5.51 -4.49
CA ASP A 31 6.77 5.76 -5.38
C ASP A 31 6.71 4.81 -6.58
N ASN A 32 7.01 3.54 -6.33
CA ASN A 32 7.01 2.52 -7.36
C ASN A 32 5.58 2.23 -7.81
N LYS A 33 5.41 2.04 -9.13
CA LYS A 33 4.13 1.68 -9.72
C LYS A 33 4.12 0.19 -9.98
N GLY A 34 3.14 -0.51 -9.40
CA GLY A 34 2.97 -1.95 -9.53
C GLY A 34 1.50 -2.31 -9.71
N GLU A 35 1.25 -3.49 -10.24
CA GLU A 35 -0.08 -4.10 -10.27
C GLU A 35 -0.10 -5.17 -9.19
N MET A 36 -0.88 -4.99 -8.12
CA MET A 36 -1.03 -6.01 -7.08
C MET A 36 -1.77 -7.24 -7.61
N ALA A 37 -2.79 -7.00 -8.43
CA ALA A 37 -3.57 -8.03 -9.07
C ALA A 37 -3.93 -7.59 -10.49
N ARG A 38 -3.87 -8.54 -11.43
CA ARG A 38 -4.35 -8.35 -12.80
C ARG A 38 -5.12 -9.60 -13.20
N SER A 39 -6.41 -9.45 -13.49
CA SER A 39 -7.27 -10.52 -13.99
C SER A 39 -7.93 -10.11 -15.31
N THR A 40 -8.11 -11.10 -16.18
CA THR A 40 -8.91 -10.98 -17.40
C THR A 40 -10.26 -11.62 -17.13
N MET A 41 -11.33 -10.83 -17.21
CA MET A 41 -12.68 -11.35 -17.10
C MET A 41 -13.18 -11.71 -18.50
N ALA A 42 -13.78 -12.90 -18.60
CA ALA A 42 -14.39 -13.36 -19.82
C ALA A 42 -15.85 -12.87 -19.90
N ASP A 43 -16.34 -12.59 -21.10
CA ASP A 43 -17.75 -12.28 -21.36
C ASP A 43 -18.64 -13.53 -21.33
N GLY A 44 -19.93 -13.38 -21.62
CA GLY A 44 -20.89 -14.49 -21.67
C GLY A 44 -20.61 -15.54 -22.75
N LEU A 45 -19.64 -15.31 -23.65
CA LEU A 45 -19.16 -16.25 -24.66
C LEU A 45 -17.77 -16.81 -24.29
N ASN A 46 -17.34 -16.60 -23.05
CA ASN A 46 -16.04 -17.00 -22.50
C ASN A 46 -14.83 -16.38 -23.26
N GLN A 47 -15.03 -15.22 -23.90
CA GLN A 47 -13.95 -14.48 -24.55
C GLN A 47 -13.39 -13.39 -23.62
N PRO A 48 -12.07 -13.14 -23.58
CA PRO A 48 -11.50 -12.13 -22.72
C PRO A 48 -11.97 -10.73 -23.16
N SER A 49 -12.75 -10.05 -22.33
CA SER A 49 -13.36 -8.74 -22.68
C SER A 49 -12.92 -7.61 -21.76
N PHE A 50 -12.62 -7.90 -20.48
CA PHE A 50 -12.25 -6.87 -19.50
C PHE A 50 -10.93 -7.19 -18.80
N LEU A 51 -10.13 -6.15 -18.59
CA LEU A 51 -8.92 -6.18 -17.77
C LEU A 51 -9.21 -5.48 -16.44
N ALA A 52 -9.26 -6.25 -15.35
CA ALA A 52 -9.34 -5.71 -14.00
C ALA A 52 -7.94 -5.66 -13.40
N ILE A 53 -7.51 -4.45 -13.01
CA ILE A 53 -6.18 -4.20 -12.44
C ILE A 53 -6.35 -3.50 -11.09
N SER A 54 -5.77 -4.07 -10.03
CA SER A 54 -5.62 -3.40 -8.74
C SER A 54 -4.23 -2.78 -8.67
N PRO A 55 -4.09 -1.44 -8.72
CA PRO A 55 -2.79 -0.80 -8.63
C PRO A 55 -2.22 -0.91 -7.21
N LEU A 56 -0.89 -0.88 -7.11
CA LEU A 56 -0.19 -0.67 -5.86
C LEU A 56 -0.54 0.71 -5.30
N GLN A 57 -0.72 0.80 -3.98
CA GLN A 57 -0.96 2.06 -3.31
C GLN A 57 0.18 3.07 -3.64
N PRO A 58 -0.16 4.29 -4.07
CA PRO A 58 0.83 5.35 -4.29
C PRO A 58 1.61 5.67 -3.01
N ARG A 59 2.75 6.36 -3.13
CA ARG A 59 3.50 6.82 -1.97
C ARG A 59 2.59 7.53 -0.97
N THR A 60 2.52 6.98 0.24
CA THR A 60 1.64 7.46 1.31
C THR A 60 2.47 7.73 2.55
N ILE A 61 2.40 8.95 3.08
CA ILE A 61 3.06 9.34 4.32
C ILE A 61 1.96 9.62 5.34
N GLY A 62 2.12 9.08 6.54
CA GLY A 62 1.17 9.29 7.63
C GLY A 62 1.85 9.43 8.98
N VAL A 63 1.13 10.08 9.88
CA VAL A 63 1.52 10.24 11.28
C VAL A 63 0.36 9.77 12.14
N ALA A 64 0.66 9.05 13.20
CA ALA A 64 -0.27 8.61 14.23
C ALA A 64 0.20 9.15 15.58
N LEU A 65 -0.76 9.54 16.42
CA LEU A 65 -0.54 9.96 17.79
C LEU A 65 -1.41 9.07 18.67
N ASP A 66 -0.77 8.31 19.56
CA ASP A 66 -1.42 7.45 20.53
C ASP A 66 -1.20 8.05 21.93
N MET A 67 -2.24 8.05 22.77
CA MET A 67 -2.16 8.48 24.16
C MET A 67 -2.63 7.35 25.08
N ALA A 68 -1.84 7.05 26.12
CA ALA A 68 -2.18 6.11 27.17
C ALA A 68 -2.40 6.85 28.50
N PHE A 69 -3.39 6.39 29.28
CA PHE A 69 -3.77 6.95 30.58
C PHE A 69 -3.48 5.96 31.71
#